data_AF-A0A401SZK9-F1
#
_entry.id   AF-A0A401SZK9-F1
#
_cell.length_a   1.000
_cell.length_b   1.000
_cell.length_c   1.000
_cell.angle_alpha   90.00
_cell.angle_beta   90.00
_cell.angle_gamma   90.00
#
_symmetry.space_group_name_H-M   'P 1'
#
loop_
_entity.id
_entity.type
_entity.pdbx_description
1 polymer ?
#
loop_
_entity_poly.entity_id
_entity_poly.type
_entity_poly.pdbx_seq_one_letter_code
_entity_poly.pdbx_strand_id
1 'polypeptide(L)'
;MKVILLLLLFIASTEQSPTHHEDEIGIGNHDIAIVNVMGDFEVNDNGCPDKHDHHYNLTRSCLELKEKYHFTKDGVHLFITSNGELYQAFCDMTTDGGGWTLIASVHENNILGKCTTGDRWSSQQGGNASSPAGDRSWSNFATFGCTEGATSDDLKNPGYYDIKASDISIWHVPNDTPLSSWKDAAILRYHTKTNFLQQYGGNLYQLFHQYPVEYNKGKCPDDNGPLSHITYDFGSDEKIQQLYGPLSHNEFEPGYVQFRVFNNEKAALAMCSGVKYNGCNSEHVCIGGGGYFPEASPRQCGDFTAFDWNGVGTHQSWSASKEVTEAAVLIFYR
;
A
#
# COMPACT_ATOMS: atom_id res chain seq x y z
N MET A 1 -10.56 -50.32 42.02
CA MET A 1 -11.37 -49.31 41.30
C MET A 1 -12.02 -48.40 42.34
N LYS A 2 -11.53 -47.17 42.48
CA LYS A 2 -12.11 -46.15 43.35
C LYS A 2 -12.64 -45.03 42.45
N VAL A 3 -13.96 -44.85 42.46
CA VAL A 3 -14.65 -43.72 41.85
C VAL A 3 -14.72 -42.62 42.90
N ILE A 4 -14.17 -41.44 42.61
CA ILE A 4 -14.26 -40.26 43.47
C ILE A 4 -15.22 -39.28 42.80
N LEU A 5 -16.36 -39.08 43.48
CA LEU A 5 -17.41 -38.14 43.17
C LEU A 5 -17.06 -36.81 43.87
N LEU A 6 -16.83 -35.73 43.12
CA LEU A 6 -16.62 -34.40 43.72
C LEU A 6 -17.95 -33.63 43.72
N LEU A 7 -18.47 -33.36 44.92
CA LEU A 7 -19.61 -32.48 45.15
C LEU A 7 -19.20 -31.01 44.97
N LEU A 8 -20.02 -30.29 44.20
CA LEU A 8 -20.07 -28.82 44.16
C LEU A 8 -20.78 -28.28 45.41
N LEU A 9 -20.19 -27.28 46.06
CA LEU A 9 -20.82 -26.49 47.12
C LEU A 9 -20.87 -25.02 46.69
N PHE A 10 -22.09 -24.53 46.47
CA PHE A 10 -22.44 -23.12 46.34
C PHE A 10 -22.61 -22.51 47.73
N ILE A 11 -22.08 -21.31 47.97
CA ILE A 11 -22.58 -20.42 49.02
C ILE A 11 -22.75 -19.02 48.43
N ALA A 12 -23.96 -18.48 48.62
CA ALA A 12 -24.44 -17.19 48.18
C ALA A 12 -24.27 -16.10 49.25
N SER A 13 -24.39 -14.86 48.78
CA SER A 13 -24.09 -13.55 49.35
C SER A 13 -24.77 -13.16 50.67
N THR A 14 -24.17 -12.19 51.36
CA THR A 14 -24.87 -11.21 52.22
C THR A 14 -24.24 -9.82 52.09
N GLU A 15 -25.04 -8.82 51.71
CA GLU A 15 -24.75 -7.39 51.74
C GLU A 15 -25.02 -6.78 53.11
N GLN A 16 -24.19 -5.83 53.57
CA GLN A 16 -24.65 -4.58 54.22
C GLN A 16 -23.53 -3.50 54.31
N SER A 17 -23.95 -2.25 54.09
CA SER A 17 -23.19 -0.98 53.94
C SER A 17 -23.19 -0.16 55.26
N PRO A 18 -22.76 1.12 55.35
CA PRO A 18 -21.46 1.78 55.09
C PRO A 18 -20.91 2.56 56.32
N THR A 19 -19.63 2.96 56.31
CA THR A 19 -19.16 4.16 57.03
C THR A 19 -18.07 4.90 56.24
N HIS A 20 -18.27 6.21 56.08
CA HIS A 20 -17.37 7.19 55.47
C HIS A 20 -16.06 7.37 56.28
N HIS A 21 -14.94 7.58 55.58
CA HIS A 21 -13.94 8.60 55.91
C HIS A 21 -13.05 8.90 54.69
N GLU A 22 -12.72 10.17 54.55
CA GLU A 22 -11.99 10.85 53.48
C GLU A 22 -10.50 10.45 53.43
N ASP A 23 -9.94 10.36 52.21
CA ASP A 23 -8.75 11.09 51.72
C ASP A 23 -7.88 10.32 50.70
N GLU A 24 -7.47 11.10 49.69
CA GLU A 24 -6.31 10.98 48.79
C GLU A 24 -6.15 9.76 47.85
N ILE A 25 -6.41 10.02 46.55
CA ILE A 25 -5.94 9.18 45.44
C ILE A 25 -4.55 9.69 45.01
N GLY A 26 -3.51 8.96 45.42
CA GLY A 26 -2.22 8.95 44.74
C GLY A 26 -2.17 7.81 43.74
N ILE A 27 -2.04 8.12 42.44
CA ILE A 27 -1.70 7.13 41.40
C ILE A 27 -0.24 7.35 41.02
N GLY A 28 0.56 6.30 41.23
CA GLY A 28 1.98 6.25 40.93
C GLY A 28 2.30 6.08 39.44
N ASN A 29 3.49 6.58 39.11
CA ASN A 29 4.17 6.67 37.82
C ASN A 29 4.16 5.42 36.94
N HIS A 30 4.03 5.64 35.63
CA HIS A 30 4.97 5.11 34.66
C HIS A 30 5.33 6.19 33.63
N ASP A 31 6.64 6.37 33.46
CA ASP A 31 7.33 7.53 32.88
C ASP A 31 7.16 7.65 31.35
N ILE A 32 6.76 8.84 30.89
CA ILE A 32 7.06 9.34 29.54
C ILE A 32 8.09 10.45 29.71
N ALA A 33 9.34 10.17 29.40
CA ALA A 33 10.42 11.15 29.36
C ALA A 33 10.31 11.97 28.06
N ILE A 34 9.66 13.13 28.13
CA ILE A 34 9.88 14.22 27.17
C ILE A 34 11.08 15.02 27.68
N VAL A 35 12.17 14.98 26.92
CA VAL A 35 13.38 15.76 27.21
C VAL A 35 13.06 17.25 27.03
N ASN A 36 13.11 17.97 28.15
CA ASN A 36 13.03 19.42 28.23
C ASN A 36 14.25 20.08 27.56
N VAL A 37 14.00 21.05 26.68
CA VAL A 37 14.93 22.16 26.45
C VAL A 37 14.36 23.37 27.17
N MET A 38 15.02 23.75 28.26
CA MET A 38 14.65 24.86 29.14
C MET A 38 14.74 26.21 28.42
N GLY A 39 13.75 27.06 28.69
CA GLY A 39 13.77 28.50 28.42
C GLY A 39 12.63 29.14 29.20
N ASP A 40 12.95 29.66 30.38
CA ASP A 40 12.02 30.24 31.34
C ASP A 40 11.17 31.36 30.71
N PHE A 41 9.84 31.30 30.89
CA PHE A 41 9.01 32.50 30.77
C PHE A 41 7.83 32.44 31.75
N GLU A 42 7.86 33.35 32.71
CA GLU A 42 6.79 33.60 33.67
C GLU A 42 5.52 34.05 32.94
N VAL A 43 4.38 33.44 33.25
CA VAL A 43 3.07 33.93 32.80
C VAL A 43 2.52 34.87 33.85
N ASN A 44 2.33 36.13 33.48
CA ASN A 44 1.39 36.99 34.18
C ASN A 44 0.40 37.65 33.21
N ASP A 45 -0.84 37.58 33.67
CA ASP A 45 -2.15 37.81 33.06
C ASP A 45 -2.34 39.18 32.37
N ASN A 46 -3.07 39.21 31.25
CA ASN A 46 -4.32 39.98 31.06
C ASN A 46 -4.59 40.35 29.59
N GLY A 47 -5.65 39.74 29.06
CA GLY A 47 -6.34 40.15 27.84
C GLY A 47 -6.16 39.13 26.73
N CYS A 48 -7.13 38.26 26.51
CA CYS A 48 -7.13 37.33 25.37
C CYS A 48 -7.03 38.12 24.06
N PRO A 49 -5.88 38.13 23.37
CA PRO A 49 -5.85 38.43 21.97
C PRO A 49 -6.30 37.15 21.25
N ASP A 50 -6.81 37.35 20.05
CA ASP A 50 -7.39 36.35 19.17
C ASP A 50 -6.72 34.96 19.26
N LYS A 51 -7.53 33.90 19.28
CA LYS A 51 -7.05 32.53 19.11
C LYS A 51 -6.38 32.47 17.74
N HIS A 52 -5.06 32.58 17.69
CA HIS A 52 -4.30 32.19 16.52
C HIS A 52 -4.33 30.66 16.42
N ASP A 53 -5.42 30.23 15.81
CA ASP A 53 -5.66 28.99 15.08
C ASP A 53 -4.35 28.33 14.60
N HIS A 54 -4.00 27.17 15.17
CA HIS A 54 -2.85 26.37 14.74
C HIS A 54 -3.17 25.47 13.52
N HIS A 55 -4.30 25.70 12.81
CA HIS A 55 -4.58 25.03 11.53
C HIS A 55 -3.90 25.68 10.29
N TYR A 56 -2.99 26.64 10.46
CA TYR A 56 -2.25 27.20 9.32
C TYR A 56 -1.09 26.29 8.90
N ASN A 57 -1.27 25.64 7.74
CA ASN A 57 -0.23 25.09 6.82
C ASN A 57 -0.23 23.57 6.55
N LEU A 58 -1.31 22.86 6.84
CA LEU A 58 -1.46 21.51 6.28
C LEU A 58 -1.83 21.59 4.80
N THR A 59 -1.20 20.72 4.01
CA THR A 59 -1.43 20.60 2.56
C THR A 59 -2.06 19.25 2.26
N ARG A 60 -2.50 19.07 1.01
CA ARG A 60 -3.15 17.85 0.51
C ARG A 60 -2.18 16.85 -0.08
N SER A 61 -1.04 17.33 -0.56
CA SER A 61 -0.05 16.52 -1.26
C SER A 61 1.33 17.15 -1.19
N CYS A 62 2.35 16.36 -1.50
CA CYS A 62 3.72 16.84 -1.66
C CYS A 62 3.84 17.92 -2.75
N LEU A 63 3.02 17.85 -3.81
CA LEU A 63 3.00 18.89 -4.85
C LEU A 63 2.55 20.24 -4.28
N GLU A 64 1.45 20.27 -3.52
CA GLU A 64 0.99 21.51 -2.89
C GLU A 64 2.02 22.03 -1.86
N LEU A 65 2.61 21.14 -1.06
CA LEU A 65 3.69 21.48 -0.14
C LEU A 65 4.87 22.15 -0.86
N LYS A 66 5.26 21.60 -2.02
CA LYS A 66 6.33 22.14 -2.86
C LYS A 66 5.96 23.50 -3.45
N GLU A 67 4.77 23.63 -4.03
CA GLU A 67 4.36 24.86 -4.73
C GLU A 67 4.12 26.01 -3.77
N LYS A 68 3.46 25.74 -2.64
CA LYS A 68 3.06 26.77 -1.67
C LYS A 68 4.18 27.19 -0.73
N TYR A 69 5.04 26.25 -0.31
CA TYR A 69 6.07 26.50 0.70
C TYR A 69 7.50 26.32 0.16
N HIS A 70 7.66 26.06 -1.13
CA HIS A 70 8.97 25.87 -1.79
C HIS A 70 9.82 24.78 -1.11
N PHE A 71 9.16 23.76 -0.56
CA PHE A 71 9.85 22.63 0.04
C PHE A 71 10.54 21.78 -1.03
N THR A 72 11.82 21.45 -0.83
CA THR A 72 12.66 20.84 -1.88
C THR A 72 13.36 19.56 -1.46
N LYS A 73 13.27 19.16 -0.19
CA LYS A 73 13.94 17.96 0.32
C LYS A 73 12.97 16.79 0.37
N ASP A 74 13.46 15.60 0.02
CA ASP A 74 12.72 14.36 0.24
C ASP A 74 12.50 14.14 1.75
N GLY A 75 11.37 13.55 2.15
CA GLY A 75 11.08 13.33 3.57
C GLY A 75 9.61 13.05 3.88
N VAL A 76 9.33 12.67 5.14
CA VAL A 76 7.97 12.40 5.61
C VAL A 76 7.31 13.69 6.10
N HIS A 77 6.09 13.94 5.65
CA HIS A 77 5.30 15.12 5.99
C HIS A 77 3.88 14.75 6.42
N LEU A 78 3.26 15.64 7.21
CA LEU A 78 1.87 15.52 7.63
C LEU A 78 0.95 16.22 6.63
N PHE A 79 -0.10 15.53 6.21
CA PHE A 79 -1.11 15.99 5.26
C PHE A 79 -2.50 15.89 5.86
N ILE A 80 -3.45 16.56 5.22
CA ILE A 80 -4.87 16.53 5.59
C ILE A 80 -5.72 16.16 4.37
N THR A 81 -6.76 15.35 4.53
CA THR A 81 -7.73 15.03 3.45
C THR A 81 -8.82 16.09 3.34
N SER A 82 -9.76 15.96 2.39
CA SER A 82 -10.88 16.92 2.24
C SER A 82 -11.87 16.84 3.36
N ASN A 83 -11.89 15.71 4.04
CA ASN A 83 -12.76 15.47 5.16
C ASN A 83 -12.07 15.76 6.50
N GLY A 84 -10.84 16.30 6.46
CA GLY A 84 -10.10 16.70 7.65
C GLY A 84 -9.29 15.59 8.32
N GLU A 85 -9.11 14.43 7.68
CA GLU A 85 -8.30 13.33 8.22
C GLU A 85 -6.81 13.62 8.07
N LEU A 86 -6.05 13.47 9.15
CA LEU A 86 -4.59 13.67 9.16
C LEU A 86 -3.86 12.36 8.88
N TYR A 87 -2.83 12.41 8.03
CA TYR A 87 -1.98 11.27 7.74
C TYR A 87 -0.56 11.71 7.36
N GLN A 88 0.41 10.81 7.55
CA GLN A 88 1.79 11.03 7.12
C GLN A 88 2.07 10.31 5.80
N ALA A 89 2.83 10.95 4.92
CA ALA A 89 3.33 10.36 3.69
C ALA A 89 4.75 10.82 3.39
N PHE A 90 5.53 9.95 2.73
CA PHE A 90 6.84 10.30 2.20
C PHE A 90 6.69 11.10 0.90
N CYS A 91 7.47 12.18 0.79
CA CYS A 91 7.58 13.00 -0.40
C CYS A 91 8.90 12.75 -1.11
N ASP A 92 8.81 12.45 -2.40
CA ASP A 92 9.94 12.62 -3.31
C ASP A 92 9.85 14.01 -3.97
N MET A 93 10.75 14.89 -3.55
CA MET A 93 10.86 16.28 -3.98
C MET A 93 11.92 16.48 -5.07
N THR A 94 12.48 15.39 -5.59
CA THR A 94 13.58 15.43 -6.54
C THR A 94 13.18 14.95 -7.94
N THR A 95 12.50 13.80 -8.05
CA THR A 95 12.28 13.15 -9.35
C THR A 95 11.42 13.99 -10.27
N ASP A 96 11.90 14.26 -11.48
CA ASP A 96 11.22 15.11 -12.48
C ASP A 96 10.73 16.45 -11.91
N GLY A 97 11.53 17.07 -11.04
CA GLY A 97 11.16 18.30 -10.37
C GLY A 97 10.36 18.10 -9.09
N GLY A 98 10.07 16.88 -8.64
CA GLY A 98 9.50 16.57 -7.33
C GLY A 98 8.00 16.77 -7.20
N GLY A 99 7.50 16.68 -5.96
CA GLY A 99 6.08 16.80 -5.61
C GLY A 99 5.34 15.46 -5.57
N TRP A 100 6.06 14.35 -5.57
CA TRP A 100 5.50 12.99 -5.56
C TRP A 100 5.14 12.57 -4.14
N THR A 101 3.89 12.18 -3.91
CA THR A 101 3.36 11.73 -2.61
C THR A 101 3.22 10.22 -2.59
N LEU A 102 3.91 9.52 -1.68
CA LEU A 102 3.71 8.09 -1.47
C LEU A 102 2.28 7.84 -0.97
N ILE A 103 1.52 7.00 -1.67
CA ILE A 103 0.11 6.72 -1.35
C ILE A 103 -0.17 5.26 -1.05
N ALA A 104 0.64 4.34 -1.58
CA ALA A 104 0.51 2.92 -1.35
C ALA A 104 1.83 2.18 -1.56
N SER A 105 1.90 0.98 -1.03
CA SER A 105 2.92 -0.02 -1.33
C SER A 105 2.27 -1.40 -1.39
N VAL A 106 2.60 -2.16 -2.43
CA VAL A 106 2.26 -3.58 -2.54
C VAL A 106 3.47 -4.38 -2.11
N HIS A 107 3.33 -5.17 -1.03
CA HIS A 107 4.41 -5.94 -0.45
C HIS A 107 4.00 -7.41 -0.30
N GLU A 108 4.81 -8.30 -0.84
CA GLU A 108 4.61 -9.75 -0.68
C GLU A 108 5.28 -10.24 0.61
N ASN A 109 4.46 -10.59 1.61
CA ASN A 109 4.96 -11.05 2.90
C ASN A 109 5.30 -12.55 2.92
N ASN A 110 4.67 -13.35 2.06
CA ASN A 110 4.90 -14.78 1.96
C ASN A 110 4.38 -15.32 0.62
N ILE A 111 5.22 -15.32 -0.40
CA ILE A 111 4.85 -15.78 -1.75
C ILE A 111 4.28 -17.21 -1.80
N LEU A 112 4.58 -18.05 -0.80
CA LEU A 112 4.04 -19.42 -0.68
C LEU A 112 2.65 -19.46 -0.02
N GLY A 113 2.28 -18.43 0.73
CA GLY A 113 0.99 -18.23 1.36
C GLY A 113 -0.01 -17.70 0.35
N LYS A 114 -0.80 -18.58 -0.25
CA LYS A 114 -1.68 -18.18 -1.36
C LYS A 114 -3.00 -17.56 -0.90
N CYS A 115 -3.13 -16.24 -1.03
CA CYS A 115 -4.28 -15.45 -0.57
C CYS A 115 -4.55 -15.65 0.93
N THR A 116 -3.52 -15.44 1.73
CA THR A 116 -3.49 -15.58 3.17
C THR A 116 -3.37 -14.22 3.87
N THR A 117 -3.23 -14.19 5.20
CA THR A 117 -3.02 -12.94 5.94
C THR A 117 -1.79 -12.21 5.40
N GLY A 118 -1.97 -10.95 5.01
CA GLY A 118 -0.95 -10.15 4.34
C GLY A 118 -1.27 -9.86 2.88
N ASP A 119 -2.01 -10.72 2.19
CA ASP A 119 -2.39 -10.54 0.77
C ASP A 119 -3.54 -9.53 0.59
N ARG A 120 -3.32 -8.28 1.00
CA ARG A 120 -4.36 -7.24 1.06
C ARG A 120 -4.69 -6.69 -0.32
N TRP A 121 -3.77 -6.75 -1.26
CA TRP A 121 -3.97 -6.27 -2.63
C TRP A 121 -4.57 -7.31 -3.56
N SER A 122 -4.88 -8.49 -3.04
CA SER A 122 -5.61 -9.56 -3.70
C SER A 122 -6.76 -10.07 -2.81
N SER A 123 -6.53 -11.10 -2.00
CA SER A 123 -7.47 -11.52 -0.96
C SER A 123 -6.79 -12.23 0.21
N GLN A 124 -7.27 -11.96 1.42
CA GLN A 124 -6.84 -12.69 2.62
C GLN A 124 -7.80 -13.84 2.99
N GLN A 125 -8.74 -14.19 2.11
CA GLN A 125 -9.79 -15.20 2.35
C GLN A 125 -9.58 -16.48 1.52
N GLY A 126 -8.36 -16.70 1.02
CA GLY A 126 -8.04 -17.72 0.03
C GLY A 126 -8.60 -17.40 -1.36
N GLY A 127 -8.21 -18.21 -2.35
CA GLY A 127 -8.81 -18.15 -3.68
C GLY A 127 -10.25 -18.68 -3.68
N ASN A 128 -11.24 -17.80 -3.81
CA ASN A 128 -12.66 -18.15 -3.77
C ASN A 128 -13.48 -17.45 -4.85
N ALA A 129 -14.02 -18.23 -5.80
CA ALA A 129 -14.90 -17.73 -6.86
C ALA A 129 -16.16 -16.99 -6.36
N SER A 130 -16.62 -17.29 -5.14
CA SER A 130 -17.75 -16.60 -4.49
C SER A 130 -17.38 -15.24 -3.90
N SER A 131 -16.09 -14.95 -3.78
CA SER A 131 -15.53 -13.66 -3.38
C SER A 131 -14.69 -13.09 -4.53
N PRO A 132 -15.26 -12.87 -5.72
CA PRO A 132 -14.48 -12.59 -6.95
C PRO A 132 -13.66 -11.30 -6.89
N ALA A 133 -14.06 -10.36 -6.03
CA ALA A 133 -13.39 -9.07 -5.84
C ALA A 133 -12.31 -9.07 -4.75
N GLY A 134 -12.13 -10.19 -4.03
CA GLY A 134 -11.16 -10.30 -2.94
C GLY A 134 -11.40 -9.28 -1.83
N ASP A 135 -10.32 -8.69 -1.33
CA ASP A 135 -10.35 -7.70 -0.25
C ASP A 135 -10.78 -6.29 -0.74
N ARG A 136 -10.76 -6.07 -2.07
CA ARG A 136 -11.17 -4.82 -2.72
C ARG A 136 -10.35 -3.58 -2.33
N SER A 137 -9.12 -3.77 -1.87
CA SER A 137 -8.25 -2.68 -1.40
C SER A 137 -7.99 -1.62 -2.48
N TRP A 138 -7.97 -1.99 -3.75
CA TRP A 138 -7.82 -1.07 -4.88
C TRP A 138 -8.97 -0.05 -5.05
N SER A 139 -10.17 -0.38 -4.57
CA SER A 139 -11.40 0.39 -4.82
C SER A 139 -12.25 0.57 -3.56
N ASN A 140 -11.63 0.63 -2.39
CA ASN A 140 -12.30 0.92 -1.12
C ASN A 140 -11.59 2.07 -0.37
N PHE A 141 -12.17 2.49 0.76
CA PHE A 141 -11.59 3.53 1.63
C PHE A 141 -10.74 2.97 2.79
N ALA A 142 -10.56 1.65 2.87
CA ALA A 142 -9.72 1.07 3.92
C ALA A 142 -8.27 1.52 3.73
N THR A 143 -7.59 1.80 4.84
CA THR A 143 -6.18 2.17 4.92
C THR A 143 -5.45 1.20 5.85
N PHE A 144 -4.16 1.03 5.65
CA PHE A 144 -3.32 0.12 6.42
C PHE A 144 -1.84 0.48 6.28
N GLY A 145 -1.02 -0.04 7.20
CA GLY A 145 0.42 0.20 7.22
C GLY A 145 0.79 1.60 7.70
N CYS A 146 2.10 1.85 7.74
CA CYS A 146 2.68 3.14 8.05
C CYS A 146 3.73 3.50 6.99
N THR A 147 4.00 4.79 6.82
CA THR A 147 4.93 5.26 5.78
C THR A 147 6.30 4.60 5.92
N GLU A 148 6.91 4.59 7.11
CA GLU A 148 8.25 4.02 7.29
C GLU A 148 8.31 2.50 7.06
N GLY A 149 7.19 1.80 7.25
CA GLY A 149 7.08 0.35 7.07
C GLY A 149 6.69 -0.09 5.66
N ALA A 150 6.65 0.82 4.68
CA ALA A 150 6.16 0.52 3.32
C ALA A 150 6.94 -0.56 2.55
N THR A 151 8.15 -0.91 3.01
CA THR A 151 8.98 -1.99 2.46
C THR A 151 8.96 -3.26 3.32
N SER A 152 8.22 -3.26 4.44
CA SER A 152 8.13 -4.39 5.38
C SER A 152 6.72 -4.96 5.51
N ASP A 153 5.69 -4.19 5.14
CA ASP A 153 4.30 -4.63 4.99
C ASP A 153 3.60 -3.71 3.98
N ASP A 154 2.38 -4.05 3.60
CA ASP A 154 1.59 -3.19 2.73
C ASP A 154 1.33 -1.82 3.35
N LEU A 155 1.28 -0.81 2.49
CA LEU A 155 0.88 0.54 2.85
C LEU A 155 -0.29 0.96 1.97
N LYS A 156 -1.31 1.59 2.56
CA LYS A 156 -2.28 2.40 1.85
C LYS A 156 -2.74 3.52 2.77
N ASN A 157 -2.47 4.77 2.40
CA ASN A 157 -2.87 5.94 3.17
C ASN A 157 -4.08 6.65 2.53
N PRO A 158 -4.74 7.59 3.24
CA PRO A 158 -5.91 8.29 2.72
C PRO A 158 -5.67 9.05 1.40
N GLY A 159 -4.43 9.45 1.13
CA GLY A 159 -4.05 10.10 -0.13
C GLY A 159 -4.33 9.25 -1.36
N TYR A 160 -4.39 7.91 -1.23
CA TYR A 160 -4.72 6.97 -2.32
C TYR A 160 -6.06 7.29 -3.00
N TYR A 161 -7.09 7.66 -2.21
CA TYR A 161 -8.43 7.95 -2.70
C TYR A 161 -8.78 9.45 -2.68
N ASP A 162 -8.06 10.25 -1.91
CA ASP A 162 -8.36 11.67 -1.68
C ASP A 162 -7.62 12.63 -2.64
N ILE A 163 -6.34 12.36 -2.94
CA ILE A 163 -5.55 13.25 -3.80
C ILE A 163 -6.07 13.20 -5.24
N LYS A 164 -6.17 14.37 -5.88
CA LYS A 164 -6.34 14.50 -7.33
C LYS A 164 -4.97 14.72 -7.98
N ALA A 165 -4.47 13.68 -8.61
CA ALA A 165 -3.20 13.62 -9.30
C ALA A 165 -3.40 13.56 -10.83
N SER A 166 -2.30 13.77 -11.55
CA SER A 166 -2.25 13.62 -13.01
C SER A 166 -1.46 12.38 -13.42
N ASP A 167 -0.40 12.07 -12.69
CA ASP A 167 0.54 11.00 -13.02
C ASP A 167 0.92 10.17 -11.79
N ILE A 168 1.56 9.02 -12.06
CA ILE A 168 2.14 8.16 -11.01
C ILE A 168 3.65 8.03 -11.15
N SER A 169 4.31 7.76 -10.02
CA SER A 169 5.69 7.26 -9.98
C SER A 169 5.72 5.95 -9.22
N ILE A 170 6.55 5.01 -9.67
CA ILE A 170 6.64 3.65 -9.13
C ILE A 170 8.09 3.33 -8.83
N TRP A 171 8.35 2.91 -7.60
CA TRP A 171 9.67 2.42 -7.18
C TRP A 171 9.55 0.97 -6.75
N HIS A 172 10.41 0.10 -7.27
CA HIS A 172 10.61 -1.25 -6.75
C HIS A 172 11.77 -1.19 -5.77
N VAL A 173 11.49 -1.37 -4.49
CA VAL A 173 12.47 -1.20 -3.42
C VAL A 173 12.60 -2.52 -2.66
N PRO A 174 13.82 -3.07 -2.49
CA PRO A 174 14.01 -4.31 -1.76
C PRO A 174 13.32 -4.29 -0.38
N ASN A 175 12.76 -5.42 0.02
CA ASN A 175 12.05 -5.54 1.29
C ASN A 175 12.96 -5.17 2.47
N ASP A 176 12.35 -4.64 3.53
CA ASP A 176 13.01 -4.16 4.76
C ASP A 176 14.06 -3.06 4.55
N THR A 177 14.12 -2.44 3.37
CA THR A 177 14.99 -1.28 3.14
C THR A 177 14.50 -0.10 3.98
N PRO A 178 15.36 0.55 4.79
CA PRO A 178 14.96 1.71 5.57
C PRO A 178 14.66 2.92 4.68
N LEU A 179 13.72 3.77 5.12
CA LEU A 179 13.22 4.93 4.35
C LEU A 179 14.31 5.81 3.75
N SER A 180 15.38 6.07 4.50
CA SER A 180 16.51 6.91 4.06
C SER A 180 17.27 6.35 2.86
N SER A 181 17.14 5.04 2.57
CA SER A 181 17.88 4.33 1.53
C SER A 181 17.01 3.92 0.33
N TRP A 182 15.69 4.10 0.38
CA TRP A 182 14.78 3.63 -0.67
C TRP A 182 15.18 4.05 -2.08
N LYS A 183 15.51 5.33 -2.26
CA LYS A 183 15.83 5.89 -3.58
C LYS A 183 17.08 5.27 -4.20
N ASP A 184 18.09 5.03 -3.37
CA ASP A 184 19.40 4.51 -3.78
C ASP A 184 19.39 2.99 -3.92
N ALA A 185 18.59 2.30 -3.10
CA ALA A 185 18.44 0.85 -3.13
C ALA A 185 17.43 0.35 -4.17
N ALA A 186 16.57 1.23 -4.69
CA ALA A 186 15.54 0.86 -5.66
C ALA A 186 16.15 0.17 -6.89
N ILE A 187 15.60 -0.99 -7.25
CA ILE A 187 16.03 -1.78 -8.41
C ILE A 187 15.43 -1.26 -9.72
N LEU A 188 14.34 -0.49 -9.59
CA LEU A 188 13.63 0.16 -10.68
C LEU A 188 12.92 1.41 -10.15
N ARG A 189 13.03 2.53 -10.86
CA ARG A 189 12.24 3.75 -10.62
C ARG A 189 11.80 4.33 -11.95
N TYR A 190 10.52 4.63 -12.07
CA TYR A 190 9.98 5.30 -13.25
C TYR A 190 8.74 6.12 -12.89
N HIS A 191 8.33 7.00 -13.80
CA HIS A 191 7.09 7.76 -13.66
C HIS A 191 6.39 7.96 -15.01
N THR A 192 5.10 8.31 -14.96
CA THR A 192 4.34 8.74 -16.14
C THR A 192 4.39 10.26 -16.30
N LYS A 193 4.16 10.76 -17.52
CA LYS A 193 4.07 12.21 -17.84
C LYS A 193 2.89 12.53 -18.77
N THR A 194 1.91 11.65 -18.82
CA THR A 194 0.81 11.69 -19.80
C THR A 194 -0.43 12.35 -19.22
N ASN A 195 -0.43 12.68 -17.93
CA ASN A 195 -1.58 13.13 -17.17
C ASN A 195 -2.76 12.14 -17.22
N PHE A 196 -2.48 10.84 -17.40
CA PHE A 196 -3.52 9.84 -17.68
C PHE A 196 -4.57 9.74 -16.58
N LEU A 197 -4.20 9.98 -15.30
CA LEU A 197 -5.15 9.88 -14.18
C LEU A 197 -6.30 10.88 -14.30
N GLN A 198 -6.11 12.03 -14.97
CA GLN A 198 -7.16 13.02 -15.15
C GLN A 198 -8.38 12.44 -15.89
N GLN A 199 -8.17 11.51 -16.83
CA GLN A 199 -9.25 10.84 -17.56
C GLN A 199 -10.01 9.83 -16.68
N TYR A 200 -9.39 9.37 -15.60
CA TYR A 200 -9.91 8.33 -14.72
C TYR A 200 -10.32 8.86 -13.34
N GLY A 201 -10.59 10.17 -13.22
CA GLY A 201 -11.06 10.79 -11.97
C GLY A 201 -9.97 11.31 -11.03
N GLY A 202 -8.70 11.23 -11.44
CA GLY A 202 -7.56 11.84 -10.76
C GLY A 202 -6.80 10.92 -9.80
N ASN A 203 -7.19 9.66 -9.62
CA ASN A 203 -6.44 8.70 -8.81
C ASN A 203 -6.81 7.25 -9.13
N LEU A 204 -6.03 6.30 -8.61
CA LEU A 204 -6.24 4.86 -8.82
C LEU A 204 -7.53 4.35 -8.17
N TYR A 205 -7.99 4.93 -7.06
CA TYR A 205 -9.30 4.59 -6.49
C TYR A 205 -10.41 4.80 -7.52
N GLN A 206 -10.44 5.96 -8.19
CA GLN A 206 -11.42 6.26 -9.23
C GLN A 206 -11.20 5.40 -10.48
N LEU A 207 -9.94 5.14 -10.87
CA LEU A 207 -9.60 4.24 -11.98
C LEU A 207 -10.18 2.84 -11.74
N PHE A 208 -9.93 2.24 -10.58
CA PHE A 208 -10.42 0.89 -10.27
C PHE A 208 -11.92 0.81 -9.96
N HIS A 209 -12.59 1.95 -9.72
CA HIS A 209 -14.06 1.99 -9.79
C HIS A 209 -14.58 1.87 -11.22
N GLN A 210 -13.88 2.46 -12.19
CA GLN A 210 -14.23 2.34 -13.62
C GLN A 210 -13.79 1.00 -14.21
N TYR A 211 -12.69 0.44 -13.70
CA TYR A 211 -12.11 -0.83 -14.10
C TYR A 211 -12.00 -1.76 -12.88
N PRO A 212 -13.10 -2.41 -12.45
CA PRO A 212 -13.09 -3.28 -11.27
C PRO A 212 -12.09 -4.43 -11.41
N VAL A 213 -11.32 -4.66 -10.34
CA VAL A 213 -10.39 -5.80 -10.20
C VAL A 213 -11.15 -6.97 -9.59
N GLU A 214 -11.92 -7.67 -10.43
CA GLU A 214 -12.73 -8.81 -9.98
C GLU A 214 -12.69 -9.96 -10.99
N TYR A 215 -12.60 -11.19 -10.46
CA TYR A 215 -12.66 -12.41 -11.26
C TYR A 215 -13.93 -12.45 -12.14
N ASN A 216 -13.76 -12.88 -13.40
CA ASN A 216 -14.83 -13.11 -14.37
C ASN A 216 -15.66 -11.85 -14.71
N LYS A 217 -15.07 -10.65 -14.61
CA LYS A 217 -15.64 -9.38 -15.10
C LYS A 217 -15.24 -9.01 -16.53
N GLY A 218 -14.32 -9.75 -17.13
CA GLY A 218 -13.84 -9.56 -18.49
C GLY A 218 -13.02 -10.75 -18.97
N LYS A 219 -12.36 -10.58 -20.11
CA LYS A 219 -11.49 -11.58 -20.73
C LYS A 219 -10.24 -10.93 -21.32
N CYS A 220 -9.18 -11.73 -21.38
CA CYS A 220 -7.96 -11.37 -22.09
C CYS A 220 -8.15 -11.51 -23.63
N PRO A 221 -7.51 -10.65 -24.45
CA PRO A 221 -6.96 -9.34 -24.09
C PRO A 221 -8.02 -8.22 -24.15
N ASP A 222 -9.22 -8.53 -24.67
CA ASP A 222 -10.23 -7.56 -25.11
C ASP A 222 -10.72 -6.60 -24.03
N ASP A 223 -10.75 -7.04 -22.77
CA ASP A 223 -11.23 -6.23 -21.64
C ASP A 223 -10.10 -5.71 -20.75
N ASN A 224 -8.84 -5.79 -21.20
CA ASN A 224 -7.73 -5.18 -20.47
C ASN A 224 -7.93 -3.66 -20.34
N GLY A 225 -7.56 -3.13 -19.18
CA GLY A 225 -7.72 -1.72 -18.84
C GLY A 225 -6.63 -0.82 -19.43
N PRO A 226 -6.63 0.45 -19.01
CA PRO A 226 -5.79 1.48 -19.60
C PRO A 226 -4.31 1.27 -19.32
N LEU A 227 -3.49 1.89 -20.15
CA LEU A 227 -2.03 1.91 -20.02
C LEU A 227 -1.49 3.32 -20.23
N SER A 228 -0.32 3.60 -19.67
CA SER A 228 0.44 4.82 -19.91
C SER A 228 1.90 4.49 -20.19
N HIS A 229 2.54 5.27 -21.07
CA HIS A 229 3.99 5.26 -21.21
C HIS A 229 4.67 5.72 -19.93
N ILE A 230 5.84 5.15 -19.65
CA ILE A 230 6.69 5.52 -18.52
C ILE A 230 8.01 6.14 -18.99
N THR A 231 8.64 6.89 -18.09
CA THR A 231 10.01 7.40 -18.22
C THR A 231 10.82 6.84 -17.05
N TYR A 232 11.92 6.14 -17.35
CA TYR A 232 12.79 5.59 -16.32
C TYR A 232 13.63 6.68 -15.65
N ASP A 233 13.59 6.71 -14.32
CA ASP A 233 14.51 7.48 -13.48
C ASP A 233 15.71 6.60 -13.05
N PHE A 234 15.49 5.29 -12.99
CA PHE A 234 16.50 4.26 -12.78
C PHE A 234 16.02 2.92 -13.34
N GLY A 235 16.86 2.25 -14.13
CA GLY A 235 16.53 1.02 -14.86
C GLY A 235 16.29 1.27 -16.35
N SER A 236 15.78 0.26 -17.04
CA SER A 236 15.54 0.27 -18.49
C SER A 236 14.58 -0.85 -18.90
N ASP A 237 14.23 -0.90 -20.17
CA ASP A 237 13.46 -2.00 -20.76
C ASP A 237 14.18 -3.35 -20.58
N GLU A 238 15.51 -3.38 -20.72
CA GLU A 238 16.32 -4.58 -20.49
C GLU A 238 16.30 -5.00 -19.02
N LYS A 239 16.31 -4.04 -18.09
CA LYS A 239 16.18 -4.33 -16.65
C LYS A 239 14.83 -4.96 -16.36
N ILE A 240 13.72 -4.46 -16.94
CA ILE A 240 12.40 -5.07 -16.82
C ILE A 240 12.39 -6.52 -17.29
N GLN A 241 12.99 -6.81 -18.45
CA GLN A 241 13.10 -8.19 -18.93
C GLN A 241 13.86 -9.07 -17.93
N GLN A 242 14.93 -8.57 -17.32
CA GLN A 242 15.69 -9.31 -16.31
C GLN A 242 14.95 -9.52 -14.97
N LEU A 243 13.85 -8.82 -14.73
CA LEU A 243 13.05 -9.01 -13.51
C LEU A 243 12.06 -10.16 -13.63
N TYR A 244 11.56 -10.46 -14.83
CA TYR A 244 10.48 -11.43 -15.05
C TYR A 244 10.94 -12.70 -15.76
N GLY A 245 10.16 -13.77 -15.63
CA GLY A 245 10.50 -15.10 -16.17
C GLY A 245 10.74 -15.11 -17.68
N PRO A 246 11.70 -15.91 -18.20
CA PRO A 246 12.05 -15.92 -19.62
C PRO A 246 10.89 -16.20 -20.59
N LEU A 247 9.89 -16.99 -20.17
CA LEU A 247 8.72 -17.27 -21.02
C LEU A 247 7.78 -16.07 -21.13
N SER A 248 7.70 -15.25 -20.08
CA SER A 248 6.88 -14.04 -20.04
C SER A 248 7.35 -12.98 -21.05
N HIS A 249 8.63 -12.98 -21.44
CA HIS A 249 9.23 -11.96 -22.32
C HIS A 249 8.54 -11.86 -23.69
N ASN A 250 7.90 -12.94 -24.16
CA ASN A 250 7.18 -12.95 -25.43
C ASN A 250 5.74 -12.41 -25.29
N GLU A 251 5.29 -12.15 -24.07
CA GLU A 251 3.91 -11.80 -23.75
C GLU A 251 3.76 -10.39 -23.20
N PHE A 252 4.84 -9.62 -23.12
CA PHE A 252 4.78 -8.22 -22.71
C PHE A 252 5.74 -7.33 -23.50
N GLU A 253 5.47 -6.04 -23.44
CA GLU A 253 6.26 -4.97 -24.02
C GLU A 253 6.68 -4.02 -22.87
N PRO A 254 7.98 -3.87 -22.56
CA PRO A 254 8.46 -2.89 -21.59
C PRO A 254 8.12 -1.44 -21.95
N GLY A 255 8.32 -0.50 -21.01
CA GLY A 255 8.14 0.94 -21.27
C GLY A 255 6.72 1.46 -21.00
N TYR A 256 5.92 0.70 -20.26
CA TYR A 256 4.55 1.08 -19.88
C TYR A 256 4.22 0.77 -18.42
N VAL A 257 3.08 1.28 -17.96
CA VAL A 257 2.36 0.74 -16.81
C VAL A 257 0.92 0.50 -17.24
N GLN A 258 0.36 -0.66 -16.93
CA GLN A 258 -0.98 -1.05 -17.32
C GLN A 258 -1.82 -1.45 -16.11
N PHE A 259 -3.11 -1.13 -16.16
CA PHE A 259 -4.05 -1.37 -15.05
C PHE A 259 -5.17 -2.30 -15.47
N ARG A 260 -5.63 -3.14 -14.52
CA ARG A 260 -6.74 -4.09 -14.68
C ARG A 260 -6.62 -4.93 -15.94
N VAL A 261 -5.73 -5.91 -15.93
CA VAL A 261 -5.64 -6.92 -16.99
C VAL A 261 -6.35 -8.20 -16.56
N PHE A 262 -6.72 -9.03 -17.54
CA PHE A 262 -7.21 -10.38 -17.29
C PHE A 262 -6.19 -11.42 -17.77
N ASN A 263 -6.18 -12.59 -17.13
CA ASN A 263 -5.49 -13.76 -17.66
C ASN A 263 -6.44 -14.69 -18.45
N ASN A 264 -5.92 -15.84 -18.91
CA ASN A 264 -6.67 -16.85 -19.67
C ASN A 264 -7.95 -17.30 -18.96
N GLU A 265 -7.87 -17.49 -17.64
CA GLU A 265 -8.97 -17.97 -16.79
C GLU A 265 -9.87 -16.83 -16.29
N LYS A 266 -9.66 -15.60 -16.76
CA LYS A 266 -10.41 -14.40 -16.36
C LYS A 266 -10.19 -13.97 -14.91
N ALA A 267 -9.10 -14.39 -14.28
CA ALA A 267 -8.61 -13.73 -13.08
C ALA A 267 -8.23 -12.29 -13.45
N ALA A 268 -8.56 -11.34 -12.59
CA ALA A 268 -8.21 -9.94 -12.78
C ALA A 268 -6.93 -9.63 -11.99
N LEU A 269 -5.96 -9.01 -12.64
CA LEU A 269 -4.75 -8.49 -12.01
C LEU A 269 -4.75 -6.97 -12.04
N ALA A 270 -4.36 -6.36 -10.93
CA ALA A 270 -4.58 -4.94 -10.72
C ALA A 270 -3.61 -4.06 -11.52
N MET A 271 -2.31 -4.38 -11.49
CA MET A 271 -1.28 -3.53 -12.10
C MET A 271 -0.14 -4.35 -12.72
N CYS A 272 0.20 -4.06 -13.96
CA CYS A 272 1.41 -4.55 -14.62
C CYS A 272 2.45 -3.43 -14.60
N SER A 273 3.46 -3.61 -13.76
CA SER A 273 4.47 -2.60 -13.45
C SER A 273 5.62 -2.66 -14.45
N GLY A 274 5.86 -1.57 -15.20
CA GLY A 274 6.93 -1.50 -16.18
C GLY A 274 6.65 -2.16 -17.54
N VAL A 275 5.46 -2.74 -17.74
CA VAL A 275 5.06 -3.41 -18.98
C VAL A 275 3.64 -3.09 -19.44
N LYS A 276 3.42 -3.25 -20.74
CA LYS A 276 2.13 -3.49 -21.38
C LYS A 276 2.03 -4.99 -21.66
N TYR A 277 0.95 -5.62 -21.23
CA TYR A 277 0.77 -7.05 -21.35
C TYR A 277 0.01 -7.39 -22.64
N ASN A 278 0.61 -8.23 -23.47
CA ASN A 278 0.13 -8.63 -24.81
C ASN A 278 -0.38 -10.08 -24.86
N GLY A 279 0.09 -10.94 -23.95
CA GLY A 279 -0.39 -12.32 -23.81
C GLY A 279 -1.54 -12.45 -22.81
N CYS A 280 -1.76 -13.67 -22.30
CA CYS A 280 -2.84 -13.97 -21.35
C CYS A 280 -2.38 -14.71 -20.08
N ASN A 281 -1.09 -14.82 -19.78
CA ASN A 281 -0.57 -15.39 -18.53
C ASN A 281 -0.07 -14.28 -17.59
N SER A 282 -0.91 -13.27 -17.37
CA SER A 282 -0.52 -12.01 -16.72
C SER A 282 -0.09 -12.20 -15.26
N GLU A 283 -0.47 -13.31 -14.62
CA GLU A 283 -0.05 -13.73 -13.28
C GLU A 283 1.46 -13.92 -13.09
N HIS A 284 2.24 -13.93 -14.16
CA HIS A 284 3.69 -14.05 -14.07
C HIS A 284 4.43 -12.70 -14.06
N VAL A 285 3.70 -11.59 -14.19
CA VAL A 285 4.28 -10.24 -14.36
C VAL A 285 3.51 -9.16 -13.60
N CYS A 286 2.19 -9.26 -13.55
CA CYS A 286 1.33 -8.27 -12.92
C CYS A 286 1.05 -8.63 -11.46
N ILE A 287 0.74 -7.62 -10.65
CA ILE A 287 0.55 -7.73 -9.19
C ILE A 287 -0.84 -7.27 -8.77
N GLY A 288 -1.21 -7.68 -7.57
CA GLY A 288 -2.55 -7.52 -7.00
C GLY A 288 -3.61 -8.23 -7.85
N GLY A 289 -4.81 -8.38 -7.30
CA GLY A 289 -5.86 -9.01 -8.08
C GLY A 289 -7.22 -9.06 -7.43
N GLY A 290 -8.11 -9.79 -8.10
CA GLY A 290 -9.38 -10.19 -7.52
C GLY A 290 -9.19 -11.29 -6.47
N GLY A 291 -10.29 -11.88 -6.02
CA GLY A 291 -10.27 -12.94 -5.00
C GLY A 291 -10.24 -14.36 -5.56
N TYR A 292 -10.06 -14.54 -6.87
CA TYR A 292 -10.01 -15.89 -7.45
C TYR A 292 -9.16 -15.99 -8.71
N PHE A 293 -8.25 -16.96 -8.68
CA PHE A 293 -7.38 -17.35 -9.78
C PHE A 293 -7.58 -18.85 -10.05
N PRO A 294 -8.31 -19.24 -11.11
CA PRO A 294 -8.75 -20.63 -11.27
C PRO A 294 -7.64 -21.64 -11.58
N GLU A 295 -6.61 -21.25 -12.35
CA GLU A 295 -5.58 -22.19 -12.78
C GLU A 295 -4.74 -22.66 -11.58
N ALA A 296 -4.71 -23.98 -11.38
CA ALA A 296 -4.06 -24.62 -10.24
C ALA A 296 -4.40 -23.98 -8.88
N SER A 297 -5.63 -23.44 -8.74
CA SER A 297 -6.08 -22.73 -7.54
C SER A 297 -5.74 -23.50 -6.25
N PRO A 298 -5.13 -22.84 -5.25
CA PRO A 298 -4.91 -21.39 -5.14
C PRO A 298 -3.53 -20.90 -5.61
N ARG A 299 -2.76 -21.67 -6.38
CA ARG A 299 -1.32 -21.42 -6.64
C ARG A 299 -0.96 -20.02 -7.17
N GLN A 300 -1.86 -19.33 -7.86
CA GLN A 300 -1.63 -18.00 -8.42
C GLN A 300 -2.20 -16.87 -7.54
N CYS A 301 -2.92 -17.20 -6.47
CA CYS A 301 -3.61 -16.23 -5.63
C CYS A 301 -2.61 -15.64 -4.63
N GLY A 302 -2.50 -14.32 -4.59
CA GLY A 302 -1.62 -13.57 -3.68
C GLY A 302 -1.28 -12.21 -4.28
N ASP A 303 -0.57 -11.37 -3.53
CA ASP A 303 -0.27 -10.01 -3.97
C ASP A 303 0.75 -9.98 -5.11
N PHE A 304 1.76 -10.86 -5.12
CA PHE A 304 2.65 -11.08 -6.29
C PHE A 304 2.24 -12.28 -7.14
N THR A 305 0.99 -12.74 -6.96
CA THR A 305 0.31 -13.74 -7.78
C THR A 305 1.13 -15.01 -8.05
N ALA A 306 1.57 -15.25 -9.29
CA ALA A 306 2.28 -16.45 -9.71
C ALA A 306 3.74 -16.18 -10.11
N PHE A 307 4.39 -15.20 -9.47
CA PHE A 307 5.83 -14.93 -9.66
C PHE A 307 6.71 -16.13 -9.30
N ASP A 308 6.19 -17.10 -8.53
CA ASP A 308 6.87 -18.33 -8.11
C ASP A 308 6.42 -19.58 -8.88
N TRP A 309 5.75 -19.45 -10.04
CA TRP A 309 5.13 -20.58 -10.74
C TRP A 309 6.06 -21.78 -10.96
N ASN A 310 7.31 -21.53 -11.35
CA ASN A 310 8.38 -22.53 -11.49
C ASN A 310 9.43 -22.46 -10.36
N GLY A 311 8.99 -22.09 -9.15
CA GLY A 311 9.79 -21.95 -7.95
C GLY A 311 10.10 -20.49 -7.62
N VAL A 312 10.27 -20.20 -6.33
CA VAL A 312 10.51 -18.85 -5.81
C VAL A 312 11.87 -18.34 -6.27
N GLY A 313 11.87 -17.21 -6.99
CA GLY A 313 13.08 -16.48 -7.38
C GLY A 313 14.04 -17.27 -8.27
N THR A 314 13.57 -18.35 -8.90
CA THR A 314 14.40 -19.21 -9.74
C THR A 314 14.78 -18.54 -11.06
N HIS A 315 14.00 -17.54 -11.49
CA HIS A 315 14.14 -16.89 -12.79
C HIS A 315 14.15 -17.90 -13.96
N GLN A 316 13.38 -18.99 -13.81
CA GLN A 316 13.25 -20.06 -14.80
C GLN A 316 11.82 -20.13 -15.32
N SER A 317 11.67 -20.38 -16.62
CA SER A 317 10.36 -20.52 -17.27
C SER A 317 9.46 -19.31 -17.01
N TRP A 318 8.40 -19.45 -16.20
CA TRP A 318 7.46 -18.37 -15.87
C TRP A 318 7.79 -17.66 -14.54
N SER A 319 8.71 -18.18 -13.73
CA SER A 319 9.06 -17.56 -12.45
C SER A 319 9.85 -16.27 -12.64
N ALA A 320 9.45 -15.23 -11.92
CA ALA A 320 10.18 -13.99 -11.81
C ALA A 320 11.52 -14.19 -11.08
N SER A 321 12.38 -13.18 -11.19
CA SER A 321 13.66 -13.15 -10.49
C SER A 321 13.45 -12.99 -8.98
N LYS A 322 14.42 -13.43 -8.19
CA LYS A 322 14.42 -13.19 -6.75
C LYS A 322 14.38 -11.70 -6.41
N GLU A 323 15.03 -10.88 -7.25
CA GLU A 323 15.18 -9.44 -7.04
C GLU A 323 13.84 -8.71 -7.02
N VAL A 324 12.90 -9.03 -7.93
CA VAL A 324 11.58 -8.39 -7.95
C VAL A 324 10.60 -9.04 -6.97
N THR A 325 10.71 -10.36 -6.73
CA THR A 325 9.85 -11.06 -5.76
C THR A 325 10.12 -10.62 -4.31
N GLU A 326 11.30 -10.08 -4.03
CA GLU A 326 11.70 -9.56 -2.72
C GLU A 326 11.82 -8.01 -2.72
N ALA A 327 11.06 -7.33 -3.57
CA ALA A 327 10.99 -5.87 -3.61
C ALA A 327 9.55 -5.37 -3.60
N ALA A 328 9.22 -4.52 -2.61
CA ALA A 328 7.95 -3.85 -2.51
C ALA A 328 7.77 -2.82 -3.64
N VAL A 329 6.53 -2.65 -4.10
CA VAL A 329 6.17 -1.72 -5.18
C VAL A 329 5.53 -0.48 -4.58
N LEU A 330 6.33 0.56 -4.36
CA LEU A 330 5.89 1.85 -3.82
C LEU A 330 5.24 2.69 -4.93
N ILE A 331 4.06 3.23 -4.65
CA ILE A 331 3.23 3.97 -5.59
C ILE A 331 3.06 5.41 -5.11
N PHE A 332 3.38 6.35 -6.00
CA PHE A 332 3.36 7.77 -5.74
C PHE A 332 2.41 8.50 -6.69
N TYR A 333 1.85 9.61 -6.22
CA TYR A 333 1.03 10.54 -7.01
C TYR A 333 1.68 11.90 -7.17
N ARG A 334 1.44 12.54 -8.33
CA ARG A 334 1.69 13.96 -8.55
C ARG A 334 0.58 14.60 -9.38
#